data_AF-A0A1G4K2A5-F1
#
_entry.id   AF-A0A1G4K2A5-F1
#
_cell.length_a   1.000
_cell.length_b   1.000
_cell.length_c   1.000
_cell.angle_alpha   90.00
_cell.angle_beta   90.00
_cell.angle_gamma   90.00
#
_symmetry.space_group_name_H-M   'P 1'
#
loop_
_entity.id
_entity.type
_entity.pdbx_description
1 polymer ?
#
loop_
_entity_poly.entity_id
_entity_poly.type
_entity_poly.pdbx_seq_one_letter_code
_entity_poly.pdbx_strand_id
1 'polypeptide(L)'
;MLSFKRGLHSTAVSMARTKYTKPKPKPKSRPHVRPSTQLTHHNKHLDVTAPIPPAAANIVTPEDHPLWQFFADKKYMRKFDELDNDSRAWSIPELRRKSFDDLHSLWYTSLRERNILARENHLLKNDMGSNQDSFEAVAEKIRTTMWRIRHVLSERDWAFKGASQQFDSYKDKFLQEFENDFLEAPAAEDEESFDKLARLQSSIFGISEFIDENVVNRAFVDGMKYVATLKLKKFSSRDASIQELLEQSNHSITDAGEAFVVFTAENTEAAVKEASDVVKELRLKGNSVSRYDELDTVNDYVKQLAAAQMEKNVSSSV
;
A
#
# COMPACT_ATOMS: atom_id res chain seq x y z
N MET A 1 -34.47 68.74 -16.04
CA MET A 1 -35.60 67.97 -15.50
C MET A 1 -36.89 68.41 -16.20
N LEU A 2 -37.35 67.66 -17.19
CA LEU A 2 -38.64 67.87 -17.84
C LEU A 2 -39.57 66.72 -17.42
N SER A 3 -40.58 67.05 -16.63
CA SER A 3 -41.53 66.11 -16.03
C SER A 3 -42.59 65.71 -17.06
N PHE A 4 -42.51 64.48 -17.57
CA PHE A 4 -43.55 63.89 -18.41
C PHE A 4 -44.73 63.45 -17.54
N LYS A 5 -45.76 64.28 -17.42
CA LYS A 5 -47.04 63.87 -16.86
C LYS A 5 -47.73 62.91 -17.84
N ARG A 6 -47.75 61.62 -17.50
CA ARG A 6 -48.64 60.63 -18.14
C ARG A 6 -50.09 61.04 -17.85
N GLY A 7 -50.72 61.72 -18.81
CA GLY A 7 -52.17 61.91 -18.79
C GLY A 7 -52.85 60.57 -19.04
N LEU A 8 -53.56 60.06 -18.05
CA LEU A 8 -54.43 58.90 -18.24
C LEU A 8 -55.50 59.28 -19.27
N HIS A 9 -55.68 58.46 -20.30
CA HIS A 9 -56.79 58.55 -21.26
C HIS A 9 -58.13 58.48 -20.50
N SER A 10 -58.67 59.63 -20.12
CA SER A 10 -59.96 59.79 -19.43
C SER A 10 -61.16 59.79 -20.40
N THR A 11 -60.95 59.39 -21.66
CA THR A 11 -62.00 59.38 -22.69
C THR A 11 -62.77 58.06 -22.78
N ALA A 12 -62.43 57.05 -21.96
CA ALA A 12 -63.30 55.89 -21.79
C ALA A 12 -64.42 56.25 -20.82
N VAL A 13 -65.66 56.37 -21.33
CA VAL A 13 -66.86 56.56 -20.50
C VAL A 13 -66.89 55.46 -19.45
N SER A 14 -66.70 55.83 -18.19
CA SER A 14 -66.77 54.95 -17.03
C SER A 14 -68.21 54.47 -16.86
N MET A 15 -68.58 53.42 -17.60
CA MET A 15 -69.89 52.77 -17.49
C MET A 15 -69.93 51.94 -16.21
N ALA A 16 -70.03 52.63 -15.07
CA ALA A 16 -70.20 52.00 -13.77
C ALA A 16 -71.63 51.43 -13.66
N ARG A 17 -71.76 50.36 -12.87
CA ARG A 17 -73.06 49.79 -12.52
C ARG A 17 -73.86 50.81 -11.70
N THR A 18 -74.89 51.40 -12.27
CA THR A 18 -75.78 52.35 -11.57
C THR A 18 -77.05 51.63 -11.07
N LYS A 19 -77.87 52.32 -10.24
CA LYS A 19 -79.20 51.84 -9.82
C LYS A 19 -80.10 51.41 -10.99
N TYR A 20 -79.86 51.95 -12.19
CA TYR A 20 -80.63 51.68 -13.41
C TYR A 20 -80.01 50.61 -14.33
N THR A 21 -78.80 50.11 -14.03
CA THR A 21 -78.17 49.07 -14.85
C THR A 21 -78.86 47.72 -14.64
N LYS A 22 -79.58 47.29 -15.67
CA LYS A 22 -80.24 45.98 -15.69
C LYS A 22 -79.18 44.88 -15.82
N PRO A 23 -79.27 43.77 -15.06
CA PRO A 23 -78.37 42.64 -15.22
C PRO A 23 -78.39 42.15 -16.68
N LYS A 24 -77.21 41.88 -17.24
CA LYS A 24 -77.13 41.26 -18.57
C LYS A 24 -77.86 39.91 -18.54
N PRO A 25 -78.59 39.56 -19.60
CA PRO A 25 -79.21 38.24 -19.68
C PRO A 25 -78.14 37.16 -19.65
N LYS A 26 -78.49 35.99 -19.08
CA LYS A 26 -77.61 34.82 -19.10
C LYS A 26 -77.29 34.46 -20.56
N PRO A 27 -76.04 34.09 -20.91
CA PRO A 27 -75.73 33.62 -22.25
C PRO A 27 -76.64 32.47 -22.63
N LYS A 28 -77.05 32.42 -23.91
CA LYS A 28 -77.94 31.37 -24.43
C LYS A 28 -77.27 30.00 -24.21
N SER A 29 -78.01 29.07 -23.59
CA SER A 29 -77.54 27.69 -23.43
C SER A 29 -77.37 27.05 -24.81
N ARG A 30 -76.31 26.26 -24.99
CA ARG A 30 -76.11 25.51 -26.23
C ARG A 30 -77.06 24.30 -26.21
N PRO A 31 -77.90 24.09 -27.25
CA PRO A 31 -78.87 22.98 -27.25
C PRO A 31 -78.19 21.61 -27.37
N HIS A 32 -77.01 21.53 -28.00
CA HIS A 32 -76.27 20.28 -28.21
C HIS A 32 -74.84 20.44 -27.65
N VAL A 33 -74.68 20.18 -26.35
CA VAL A 33 -73.37 20.15 -25.71
C VAL A 33 -72.72 18.80 -25.96
N ARG A 34 -71.46 18.77 -26.40
CA ARG A 34 -70.72 17.52 -26.57
C ARG A 34 -70.52 16.86 -25.20
N PRO A 35 -70.66 15.53 -25.07
CA PRO A 35 -70.39 14.86 -23.80
C PRO A 35 -68.94 15.11 -23.37
N SER A 36 -68.71 15.15 -22.06
CA SER A 36 -67.34 15.29 -21.54
C SER A 36 -66.52 14.06 -21.90
N THR A 37 -65.24 14.27 -22.21
CA THR A 37 -64.31 13.18 -22.57
C THR A 37 -64.13 12.20 -21.42
N GLN A 38 -64.12 12.70 -20.18
CA GLN A 38 -64.09 11.89 -18.97
C GLN A 38 -65.48 11.90 -18.32
N LEU A 39 -66.03 10.72 -18.07
CA LEU A 39 -67.34 10.53 -17.45
C LEU A 39 -67.23 10.15 -15.97
N THR A 40 -66.14 9.49 -15.56
CA THR A 40 -65.90 9.05 -14.18
C THR A 40 -64.78 9.87 -13.54
N HIS A 41 -65.06 10.45 -12.37
CA HIS A 41 -64.11 11.29 -11.63
C HIS A 41 -63.64 10.58 -10.35
N HIS A 42 -63.37 11.34 -9.28
CA HIS A 42 -62.94 10.78 -8.00
C HIS A 42 -64.02 9.89 -7.39
N ASN A 43 -63.59 8.95 -6.55
CA ASN A 43 -64.51 8.15 -5.76
C ASN A 43 -65.15 9.06 -4.69
N LYS A 44 -66.50 9.08 -4.63
CA LYS A 44 -67.27 9.85 -3.65
C LYS A 44 -67.08 9.33 -2.21
N HIS A 45 -66.54 8.13 -2.04
CA HIS A 45 -66.36 7.45 -0.75
C HIS A 45 -64.90 7.46 -0.29
N LEU A 46 -64.14 8.51 -0.65
CA LEU A 46 -62.79 8.71 -0.13
C LEU A 46 -62.87 9.42 1.22
N ASP A 47 -62.34 8.78 2.25
CA ASP A 47 -62.22 9.34 3.59
C ASP A 47 -60.77 9.68 3.91
N VAL A 48 -60.55 10.78 4.62
CA VAL A 48 -59.20 11.17 5.06
C VAL A 48 -58.80 10.28 6.24
N THR A 49 -58.01 9.26 5.95
CA THR A 49 -57.44 8.37 6.97
C THR A 49 -56.24 9.02 7.66
N ALA A 50 -56.01 8.63 8.92
CA ALA A 50 -54.79 9.03 9.62
C ALA A 50 -53.54 8.54 8.87
N PRO A 51 -52.42 9.29 8.91
CA PRO A 51 -51.15 8.84 8.32
C PRO A 51 -50.68 7.53 8.96
N ILE A 52 -50.10 6.64 8.16
CA ILE A 52 -49.53 5.38 8.63
C ILE A 52 -48.07 5.65 9.02
N PRO A 53 -47.69 5.55 10.31
CA PRO A 53 -46.32 5.80 10.72
C PRO A 53 -45.39 4.69 10.21
N PRO A 54 -44.14 5.02 9.81
CA PRO A 54 -43.18 4.02 9.39
C PRO A 54 -42.76 3.15 10.59
N ALA A 55 -42.79 1.83 10.42
CA ALA A 55 -42.41 0.87 11.45
C ALA A 55 -40.96 0.38 11.23
N ALA A 56 -40.15 0.37 12.30
CA ALA A 56 -38.79 -0.20 12.27
C ALA A 56 -38.79 -1.70 11.94
N ALA A 57 -39.89 -2.41 12.18
CA ALA A 57 -40.07 -3.82 11.83
C ALA A 57 -39.95 -4.10 10.32
N ASN A 58 -40.11 -3.08 9.47
CA ASN A 58 -39.92 -3.21 8.02
C ASN A 58 -38.44 -3.29 7.62
N ILE A 59 -37.51 -2.93 8.53
CA ILE A 59 -36.08 -2.83 8.26
C ILE A 59 -35.37 -3.98 8.98
N VAL A 60 -34.62 -4.78 8.24
CA VAL A 60 -33.75 -5.84 8.80
C VAL A 60 -32.32 -5.33 8.78
N THR A 61 -31.81 -4.93 9.94
CA THR A 61 -30.41 -4.49 10.08
C THR A 61 -29.51 -5.70 10.32
N PRO A 62 -28.48 -5.95 9.48
CA PRO A 62 -27.58 -7.07 9.70
C PRO A 62 -26.75 -6.88 10.97
N GLU A 63 -26.45 -7.99 11.65
CA GLU A 63 -25.65 -7.98 12.88
C GLU A 63 -24.19 -7.56 12.65
N ASP A 64 -23.65 -7.83 11.45
CA ASP A 64 -22.31 -7.43 11.01
C ASP A 64 -22.36 -6.21 10.07
N HIS A 65 -23.18 -5.23 10.43
CA HIS A 65 -23.19 -3.95 9.72
C HIS A 65 -21.88 -3.18 9.99
N PRO A 66 -21.19 -2.63 8.99
CA PRO A 66 -19.88 -1.97 9.19
C PRO A 66 -19.94 -0.75 10.12
N LEU A 67 -21.11 -0.09 10.23
CA LEU A 67 -21.28 1.01 11.19
C LEU A 67 -21.20 0.56 12.66
N TRP A 68 -21.36 -0.73 12.97
CA TRP A 68 -21.15 -1.23 14.33
C TRP A 68 -19.70 -1.08 14.79
N GLN A 69 -18.74 -0.95 13.87
CA GLN A 69 -17.34 -0.70 14.20
C GLN A 69 -17.10 0.66 14.88
N PHE A 70 -18.06 1.60 14.84
CA PHE A 70 -18.01 2.87 15.58
C PHE A 70 -18.51 2.75 17.03
N PHE A 71 -18.91 1.55 17.45
CA PHE A 71 -19.45 1.28 18.78
C PHE A 71 -18.58 0.20 19.45
N ALA A 72 -18.28 0.38 20.73
CA ALA A 72 -17.69 -0.68 21.54
C ALA A 72 -18.80 -1.66 21.95
N ASP A 73 -18.66 -2.94 21.59
CA ASP A 73 -19.59 -4.03 21.95
C ASP A 73 -21.08 -3.74 21.65
N LYS A 74 -21.37 -3.01 20.56
CA LYS A 74 -22.73 -2.55 20.19
C LYS A 74 -23.44 -1.74 21.31
N LYS A 75 -22.69 -1.21 22.26
CA LYS A 75 -23.21 -0.34 23.33
C LYS A 75 -23.32 1.10 22.83
N TYR A 76 -24.37 1.80 23.26
CA TYR A 76 -24.54 3.22 22.93
C TYR A 76 -23.36 4.08 23.42
N MET A 77 -22.87 3.79 24.63
CA MET A 77 -21.74 4.44 25.27
C MET A 77 -21.14 3.52 26.35
N ARG A 78 -19.81 3.47 26.47
CA ARG A 78 -19.12 2.78 27.56
C ARG A 78 -19.34 3.44 28.91
N LYS A 79 -19.35 2.63 29.97
CA LYS A 79 -19.32 3.12 31.36
C LYS A 79 -17.90 3.51 31.75
N PHE A 80 -17.75 4.34 32.79
CA PHE A 80 -16.43 4.76 33.27
C PHE A 80 -15.54 3.58 33.71
N ASP A 81 -16.15 2.54 34.30
CA ASP A 81 -15.45 1.31 34.73
C ASP A 81 -14.97 0.44 33.56
N GLU A 82 -15.58 0.62 32.38
CA GLU A 82 -15.20 -0.09 31.14
C GLU A 82 -14.14 0.70 30.34
N LEU A 83 -13.80 1.91 30.76
CA LEU A 83 -12.76 2.72 30.11
C LEU A 83 -11.38 2.31 30.62
N ASP A 84 -10.46 2.12 29.68
CA ASP A 84 -9.08 1.77 29.96
C ASP A 84 -8.26 2.98 30.41
N ASN A 85 -8.38 3.30 31.71
CA ASN A 85 -7.65 4.39 32.34
C ASN A 85 -6.23 3.98 32.78
N ASP A 86 -5.96 2.68 32.93
CA ASP A 86 -4.72 2.16 33.49
C ASP A 86 -3.64 1.92 32.43
N SER A 87 -4.02 1.73 31.17
CA SER A 87 -3.04 1.45 30.11
C SER A 87 -2.14 2.64 29.77
N ARG A 88 -0.99 2.28 29.17
CA ARG A 88 0.08 3.18 28.78
C ARG A 88 0.16 3.30 27.26
N ALA A 89 0.47 4.51 26.78
CA ALA A 89 0.83 4.76 25.38
C ALA A 89 2.19 4.13 25.00
N TRP A 90 2.33 3.67 23.76
CA TRP A 90 3.55 3.02 23.24
C TRP A 90 4.77 3.93 23.31
N SER A 91 5.92 3.40 23.73
CA SER A 91 7.17 4.15 23.81
C SER A 91 7.89 4.18 22.46
N ILE A 92 8.65 5.23 22.19
CA ILE A 92 9.42 5.39 20.95
C ILE A 92 10.40 4.21 20.73
N PRO A 93 11.22 3.78 21.71
CA PRO A 93 12.11 2.63 21.53
C PRO A 93 11.41 1.31 21.20
N GLU A 94 10.19 1.11 21.70
CA GLU A 94 9.38 -0.09 21.39
C GLU A 94 8.93 -0.07 19.93
N LEU A 95 8.46 1.09 19.47
CA LEU A 95 8.02 1.30 18.09
C LEU A 95 9.17 1.18 17.08
N ARG A 96 10.41 1.55 17.47
CA ARG A 96 11.60 1.38 16.61
C ARG A 96 11.95 -0.06 16.27
N ARG A 97 11.41 -1.06 16.97
CA ARG A 97 11.65 -2.48 16.67
C ARG A 97 10.55 -3.14 15.84
N LYS A 98 9.51 -2.39 15.45
CA LYS A 98 8.36 -2.91 14.70
C LYS A 98 8.50 -2.73 13.19
N SER A 99 7.95 -3.66 12.40
CA SER A 99 7.92 -3.56 10.95
C SER A 99 7.07 -2.36 10.49
N PHE A 100 7.17 -1.99 9.21
CA PHE A 100 6.31 -0.96 8.65
C PHE A 100 4.83 -1.38 8.70
N ASP A 101 4.53 -2.62 8.33
CA ASP A 101 3.16 -3.15 8.29
C ASP A 101 2.51 -3.23 9.68
N ASP A 102 3.30 -3.59 10.71
CA ASP A 102 2.85 -3.56 12.11
C ASP A 102 2.51 -2.14 12.56
N LEU A 103 3.36 -1.16 12.24
CA LEU A 103 3.15 0.24 12.58
C LEU A 103 1.92 0.81 11.85
N HIS A 104 1.72 0.42 10.59
CA HIS A 104 0.58 0.83 9.79
C HIS A 104 -0.74 0.23 10.32
N SER A 105 -0.73 -1.05 10.67
CA SER A 105 -1.87 -1.74 11.29
C SER A 105 -2.20 -1.17 12.68
N LEU A 106 -1.17 -0.86 13.47
CA LEU A 106 -1.32 -0.20 14.78
C LEU A 106 -1.88 1.21 14.63
N TRP A 107 -1.45 1.97 13.62
CA TRP A 107 -1.97 3.30 13.32
C TRP A 107 -3.47 3.26 13.03
N TYR A 108 -3.93 2.34 12.17
CA TYR A 108 -5.37 2.23 11.86
C TYR A 108 -6.19 1.69 13.03
N THR A 109 -5.63 0.79 13.84
CA THR A 109 -6.29 0.35 15.08
C THR A 109 -6.45 1.51 16.07
N SER A 110 -5.41 2.33 16.22
CA SER A 110 -5.44 3.56 17.01
C SER A 110 -6.47 4.56 16.48
N LEU A 111 -6.54 4.74 15.15
CA LEU A 111 -7.49 5.63 14.50
C LEU A 111 -8.95 5.18 14.72
N ARG A 112 -9.21 3.87 14.60
CA ARG A 112 -10.54 3.30 14.85
C ARG A 112 -10.98 3.54 16.30
N GLU A 113 -10.13 3.23 17.27
CA GLU A 113 -10.46 3.47 18.68
C GLU A 113 -10.70 4.96 18.96
N ARG A 114 -9.88 5.85 18.36
CA ARG A 114 -10.09 7.30 18.48
C ARG A 114 -11.42 7.75 17.88
N ASN A 115 -11.89 7.14 16.80
CA ASN A 115 -13.21 7.45 16.22
C ASN A 115 -14.36 7.02 17.14
N ILE A 116 -14.24 5.85 17.79
CA ILE A 116 -15.20 5.39 18.80
C ILE A 116 -15.25 6.38 19.98
N LEU A 117 -14.08 6.70 20.54
CA LEU A 117 -13.95 7.66 21.64
C LEU A 117 -14.46 9.06 21.26
N ALA A 118 -14.21 9.52 20.03
CA ALA A 118 -14.68 10.82 19.56
C ALA A 118 -16.21 10.90 19.51
N ARG A 119 -16.87 9.82 19.07
CA ARG A 119 -18.34 9.71 19.11
C ARG A 119 -18.84 9.77 20.55
N GLU A 120 -18.27 8.96 21.45
CA GLU A 120 -18.67 8.91 22.86
C GLU A 120 -18.47 10.26 23.56
N ASN A 121 -17.31 10.89 23.37
CA ASN A 121 -16.97 12.20 23.92
C ASN A 121 -17.92 13.30 23.39
N HIS A 122 -18.26 13.27 22.10
CA HIS A 122 -19.21 14.22 21.52
C HIS A 122 -20.60 14.07 22.15
N LEU A 123 -21.11 12.84 22.30
CA LEU A 123 -22.39 12.59 22.96
C LEU A 123 -22.38 13.03 24.43
N LEU A 124 -21.28 12.80 25.15
CA LEU A 124 -21.12 13.24 26.54
C LEU A 124 -21.18 14.75 26.70
N LYS A 125 -20.47 15.48 25.82
CA LYS A 125 -20.36 16.94 25.88
C LYS A 125 -21.63 17.63 25.37
N ASN A 126 -22.20 17.14 24.27
CA ASN A 126 -23.32 17.80 23.60
C ASN A 126 -24.69 17.40 24.20
N ASP A 127 -24.94 16.11 24.38
CA ASP A 127 -26.28 15.63 24.75
C ASP A 127 -26.46 15.58 26.26
N MET A 128 -25.41 15.21 27.00
CA MET A 128 -25.45 15.10 28.47
C MET A 128 -24.92 16.34 29.20
N GLY A 129 -24.25 17.27 28.50
CA GLY A 129 -23.70 18.48 29.10
C GLY A 129 -22.67 18.23 30.19
N SER A 130 -22.03 17.06 30.19
CA SER A 130 -21.03 16.69 31.19
C SER A 130 -19.66 17.22 30.81
N ASN A 131 -18.95 17.81 31.77
CA ASN A 131 -17.58 18.30 31.62
C ASN A 131 -16.52 17.25 32.02
N GLN A 132 -16.86 15.96 31.93
CA GLN A 132 -15.91 14.88 32.20
C GLN A 132 -15.02 14.64 30.99
N ASP A 133 -13.70 14.63 31.20
CA ASP A 133 -12.70 14.44 30.15
C ASP A 133 -12.10 13.02 30.15
N SER A 134 -12.81 12.02 30.68
CA SER A 134 -12.33 10.63 30.75
C SER A 134 -12.02 10.04 29.37
N PHE A 135 -12.95 10.20 28.42
CA PHE A 135 -12.77 9.75 27.04
C PHE A 135 -11.66 10.53 26.33
N GLU A 136 -11.52 11.83 26.61
CA GLU A 136 -10.47 12.68 26.06
C GLU A 136 -9.08 12.23 26.56
N ALA A 137 -8.94 11.91 27.85
CA ALA A 137 -7.69 11.45 28.43
C ALA A 137 -7.17 10.17 27.76
N VAL A 138 -8.06 9.21 27.48
CA VAL A 138 -7.72 7.99 26.73
C VAL A 138 -7.39 8.31 25.28
N ALA A 139 -8.18 9.17 24.64
CA ALA A 139 -7.92 9.61 23.26
C ALA A 139 -6.57 10.30 23.11
N GLU A 140 -6.14 11.08 24.10
CA GLU A 140 -4.84 11.73 24.14
C GLU A 140 -3.70 10.70 24.25
N LYS A 141 -3.82 9.65 25.07
CA LYS A 141 -2.84 8.54 25.10
C LYS A 141 -2.68 7.89 23.72
N ILE A 142 -3.79 7.64 23.02
CA ILE A 142 -3.76 7.08 21.67
C ILE A 142 -3.11 8.07 20.69
N ARG A 143 -3.44 9.35 20.79
CA ARG A 143 -2.85 10.42 19.96
C ARG A 143 -1.33 10.52 20.15
N THR A 144 -0.84 10.37 21.38
CA THR A 144 0.61 10.33 21.65
C THR A 144 1.28 9.13 20.97
N THR A 145 0.65 7.95 21.01
CA THR A 145 1.14 6.77 20.27
C THR A 145 1.21 7.05 18.77
N MET A 146 0.17 7.62 18.17
CA MET A 146 0.14 7.96 16.74
C MET A 146 1.27 8.93 16.37
N TRP A 147 1.45 10.02 17.12
CA TRP A 147 2.55 10.95 16.85
C TRP A 147 3.92 10.29 16.99
N ARG A 148 4.12 9.39 17.96
CA ARG A 148 5.36 8.62 18.12
C ARG A 148 5.62 7.67 16.95
N ILE A 149 4.58 7.04 16.40
CA ILE A 149 4.69 6.23 15.17
C ILE A 149 5.21 7.11 14.02
N ARG A 150 4.59 8.28 13.82
CA ARG A 150 5.03 9.25 12.79
C ARG A 150 6.49 9.67 13.01
N HIS A 151 6.88 9.94 14.25
CA HIS A 151 8.26 10.29 14.59
C HIS A 151 9.24 9.19 14.20
N VAL A 152 8.97 7.93 14.57
CA VAL A 152 9.84 6.78 14.25
C VAL A 152 9.93 6.53 12.74
N LEU A 153 8.83 6.68 12.00
CA LEU A 153 8.85 6.55 10.53
C LEU A 153 9.74 7.62 9.89
N SER A 154 9.61 8.89 10.31
CA SER A 154 10.49 9.96 9.85
C SER A 154 11.95 9.72 10.24
N GLU A 155 12.22 9.35 11.50
CA GLU A 155 13.56 9.03 12.01
C GLU A 155 14.23 7.95 11.17
N ARG A 156 13.50 6.88 10.83
CA ARG A 156 14.00 5.79 9.98
C ARG A 156 14.33 6.21 8.55
N ASP A 157 13.45 6.98 7.92
CA ASP A 157 13.67 7.48 6.55
C ASP A 157 14.91 8.39 6.50
N TRP A 158 15.07 9.28 7.48
CA TRP A 158 16.26 10.12 7.61
C TRP A 158 17.52 9.30 7.89
N ALA A 159 17.46 8.31 8.78
CA ALA A 159 18.59 7.43 9.08
C ALA A 159 19.01 6.63 7.85
N PHE A 160 18.05 6.10 7.07
CA PHE A 160 18.31 5.39 5.82
C PHE A 160 18.99 6.30 4.80
N LYS A 161 18.44 7.50 4.54
CA LYS A 161 19.04 8.48 3.61
C LYS A 161 20.45 8.88 4.02
N GLY A 162 20.68 9.14 5.31
CA GLY A 162 22.01 9.45 5.82
C GLY A 162 22.99 8.30 5.67
N ALA A 163 22.54 7.07 5.97
CA ALA A 163 23.35 5.86 5.81
C ALA A 163 23.70 5.62 4.34
N SER A 164 22.75 5.71 3.41
CA SER A 164 23.01 5.52 1.97
C SER A 164 24.05 6.51 1.45
N GLN A 165 23.96 7.79 1.82
CA GLN A 165 24.92 8.81 1.41
C GLN A 165 26.34 8.55 1.93
N GLN A 166 26.45 8.12 3.20
CA GLN A 166 27.76 7.80 3.79
C GLN A 166 28.33 6.48 3.24
N PHE A 167 27.45 5.52 2.97
CA PHE A 167 27.82 4.18 2.53
C PHE A 167 28.53 4.20 1.18
N ASP A 168 28.13 5.05 0.24
CA ASP A 168 28.81 5.15 -1.06
C ASP A 168 30.32 5.42 -0.94
N SER A 169 30.75 6.17 0.07
CA SER A 169 32.17 6.47 0.33
C SER A 169 32.93 5.33 1.05
N TYR A 170 32.21 4.50 1.80
CA TYR A 170 32.77 3.44 2.64
C TYR A 170 32.59 2.04 2.03
N LYS A 171 31.76 1.91 1.00
CA LYS A 171 31.36 0.66 0.36
C LYS A 171 32.55 -0.23 0.00
N ASP A 172 33.57 0.33 -0.66
CA ASP A 172 34.71 -0.45 -1.10
C ASP A 172 35.53 -1.01 0.07
N LYS A 173 35.69 -0.22 1.14
CA LYS A 173 36.37 -0.69 2.37
C LYS A 173 35.57 -1.78 3.06
N PHE A 174 34.25 -1.60 3.17
CA PHE A 174 33.35 -2.58 3.73
C PHE A 174 33.39 -3.92 2.96
N LEU A 175 33.39 -3.85 1.62
CA LEU A 175 33.48 -5.05 0.78
C LEU A 175 34.85 -5.75 0.89
N GLN A 176 35.94 -4.99 1.10
CA GLN A 176 37.27 -5.55 1.34
C GLN A 176 37.36 -6.22 2.72
N GLU A 177 36.82 -5.58 3.76
CA GLU A 177 36.74 -6.16 5.11
C GLU A 177 35.94 -7.47 5.08
N PHE A 178 34.76 -7.46 4.44
CA PHE A 178 33.96 -8.66 4.27
C PHE A 178 34.68 -9.75 3.46
N GLU A 179 35.36 -9.38 2.37
CA GLU A 179 36.10 -10.32 1.54
C GLU A 179 37.21 -11.03 2.35
N ASN A 180 37.96 -10.29 3.17
CA ASN A 180 39.00 -10.87 4.02
C ASN A 180 38.39 -11.85 5.03
N ASP A 181 37.36 -11.42 5.77
CA ASP A 181 36.67 -12.26 6.76
C ASP A 181 36.09 -13.53 6.11
N PHE A 182 35.53 -13.40 4.90
CA PHE A 182 34.96 -14.52 4.15
C PHE A 182 36.02 -15.52 3.68
N LEU A 183 37.19 -15.05 3.24
CA LEU A 183 38.28 -15.92 2.77
C LEU A 183 39.02 -16.58 3.94
N GLU A 184 39.20 -15.89 5.06
CA GLU A 184 39.86 -16.41 6.26
C GLU A 184 39.04 -17.48 7.00
N ALA A 185 37.71 -17.50 6.80
CA ALA A 185 36.84 -18.48 7.46
C ALA A 185 37.25 -19.94 7.12
N PRO A 186 37.32 -20.84 8.12
CA PRO A 186 37.71 -22.22 7.89
C PRO A 186 36.64 -23.00 7.10
N ALA A 187 37.04 -24.07 6.43
CA ALA A 187 36.13 -24.88 5.60
C ALA A 187 34.94 -25.49 6.38
N ALA A 188 35.05 -25.66 7.70
CA ALA A 188 33.96 -26.13 8.54
C ALA A 188 32.81 -25.12 8.69
N GLU A 189 33.09 -23.82 8.50
CA GLU A 189 32.11 -22.72 8.65
C GLU A 189 31.66 -22.18 7.27
N ASP A 190 31.83 -22.96 6.20
CA ASP A 190 31.47 -22.53 4.85
C ASP A 190 29.98 -22.19 4.74
N GLU A 191 29.10 -23.04 5.29
CA GLU A 191 27.65 -22.83 5.24
C GLU A 191 27.25 -21.49 5.89
N GLU A 192 27.73 -21.21 7.10
CA GLU A 192 27.48 -19.93 7.78
C GLU A 192 28.08 -18.73 7.02
N SER A 193 29.22 -18.93 6.36
CA SER A 193 29.88 -17.90 5.55
C SER A 193 29.05 -17.58 4.30
N PHE A 194 28.47 -18.59 3.65
CA PHE A 194 27.57 -18.39 2.52
C PHE A 194 26.23 -17.77 2.93
N ASP A 195 25.70 -18.07 4.11
CA ASP A 195 24.53 -17.37 4.67
C ASP A 195 24.81 -15.88 4.91
N LYS A 196 26.00 -15.55 5.44
CA LYS A 196 26.45 -14.15 5.57
C LYS A 196 26.54 -13.48 4.19
N LEU A 197 27.04 -14.20 3.19
CA LEU A 197 27.12 -13.72 1.81
C LEU A 197 25.74 -13.48 1.19
N ALA A 198 24.75 -14.34 1.43
CA ALA A 198 23.36 -14.14 0.97
C ALA A 198 22.74 -12.88 1.59
N ARG A 199 23.00 -12.63 2.88
CA ARG A 199 22.56 -11.39 3.56
C ARG A 199 23.25 -10.15 2.98
N LEU A 200 24.54 -10.24 2.64
CA LEU A 200 25.29 -9.18 1.97
C LEU A 200 24.71 -8.87 0.59
N GLN A 201 24.42 -9.93 -0.18
CA GLN A 201 23.83 -9.87 -1.52
C GLN A 201 22.50 -9.10 -1.51
N SER A 202 21.60 -9.47 -0.60
CA SER A 202 20.31 -8.80 -0.46
C SER A 202 20.45 -7.35 0.01
N SER A 203 21.31 -7.10 1.00
CA SER A 203 21.44 -5.76 1.60
C SER A 203 22.16 -4.73 0.74
N ILE A 204 23.20 -5.11 0.00
CA ILE A 204 24.02 -4.17 -0.79
C ILE A 204 23.58 -4.12 -2.25
N PHE A 205 23.40 -5.29 -2.85
CA PHE A 205 23.20 -5.42 -4.29
C PHE A 205 21.73 -5.60 -4.67
N GLY A 206 20.85 -5.83 -3.69
CA GLY A 206 19.43 -6.09 -3.92
C GLY A 206 19.19 -7.44 -4.59
N ILE A 207 20.10 -8.40 -4.42
CA ILE A 207 19.97 -9.76 -4.94
C ILE A 207 19.26 -10.60 -3.88
N SER A 208 18.02 -10.97 -4.14
CA SER A 208 17.22 -11.87 -3.32
C SER A 208 17.48 -13.33 -3.67
N GLU A 209 17.18 -14.22 -2.73
CA GLU A 209 17.26 -15.68 -2.92
C GLU A 209 16.20 -16.17 -3.92
N PHE A 210 15.06 -15.48 -4.00
CA PHE A 210 13.97 -15.80 -4.92
C PHE A 210 14.23 -15.14 -6.28
N ILE A 211 14.49 -15.97 -7.29
CA ILE A 211 14.84 -15.49 -8.64
C ILE A 211 13.74 -14.61 -9.25
N ASP A 212 12.47 -14.86 -8.91
CA ASP A 212 11.31 -14.11 -9.43
C ASP A 212 11.22 -12.67 -8.90
N GLU A 213 11.80 -12.38 -7.74
CA GLU A 213 11.78 -11.04 -7.12
C GLU A 213 12.95 -10.17 -7.61
N ASN A 214 13.93 -10.76 -8.30
CA ASN A 214 15.15 -10.07 -8.69
C ASN A 214 14.94 -9.14 -9.88
N VAL A 215 15.30 -7.86 -9.68
CA VAL A 215 15.33 -6.85 -10.75
C VAL A 215 16.77 -6.67 -11.22
N VAL A 216 17.02 -6.98 -12.51
CA VAL A 216 18.35 -6.86 -13.11
C VAL A 216 18.70 -5.39 -13.35
N ASN A 217 19.49 -4.84 -12.43
CA ASN A 217 20.05 -3.49 -12.48
C ASN A 217 21.58 -3.55 -12.52
N ARG A 218 22.23 -2.39 -12.67
CA ARG A 218 23.71 -2.33 -12.62
C ARG A 218 24.29 -2.89 -11.32
N ALA A 219 23.66 -2.57 -10.18
CA ALA A 219 24.04 -3.10 -8.88
C ALA A 219 23.93 -4.63 -8.81
N PHE A 220 22.92 -5.22 -9.46
CA PHE A 220 22.77 -6.68 -9.55
C PHE A 220 23.95 -7.30 -10.31
N VAL A 221 24.30 -6.75 -11.49
CA VAL A 221 25.42 -7.25 -12.30
C VAL A 221 26.76 -7.10 -11.58
N ASP A 222 27.01 -5.95 -10.96
CA ASP A 222 28.24 -5.71 -10.20
C ASP A 222 28.32 -6.64 -8.96
N GLY A 223 27.20 -6.89 -8.28
CA GLY A 223 27.10 -7.85 -7.17
C GLY A 223 27.31 -9.30 -7.61
N MET A 224 26.72 -9.70 -8.74
CA MET A 224 26.91 -11.02 -9.35
C MET A 224 28.39 -11.28 -9.67
N LYS A 225 29.09 -10.31 -10.28
CA LYS A 225 30.53 -10.40 -10.56
C LYS A 225 31.37 -10.49 -9.28
N TYR A 226 31.02 -9.70 -8.26
CA TYR A 226 31.67 -9.74 -6.96
C TYR A 226 31.53 -11.11 -6.29
N VAL A 227 30.30 -11.65 -6.23
CA VAL A 227 30.01 -12.97 -5.65
C VAL A 227 30.72 -14.09 -6.42
N ALA A 228 30.68 -14.06 -7.76
CA ALA A 228 31.38 -15.05 -8.59
C ALA A 228 32.90 -15.03 -8.30
N THR A 229 33.48 -13.84 -8.17
CA THR A 229 34.89 -13.68 -7.82
C THR A 229 35.20 -14.22 -6.42
N LEU A 230 34.35 -13.95 -5.43
CA LEU A 230 34.50 -14.49 -4.07
C LEU A 230 34.41 -16.01 -4.03
N LYS A 231 33.45 -16.61 -4.77
CA LYS A 231 33.31 -18.07 -4.89
C LYS A 231 34.61 -18.69 -5.42
N LEU A 232 35.16 -18.16 -6.52
CA LEU A 232 36.42 -18.66 -7.07
C LEU A 232 37.58 -18.50 -6.08
N LYS A 233 37.71 -17.34 -5.44
CA LYS A 233 38.77 -17.10 -4.45
C LYS A 233 38.69 -18.09 -3.28
N LYS A 234 37.49 -18.37 -2.77
CA LYS A 234 37.27 -19.30 -1.65
C LYS A 234 37.68 -20.74 -1.99
N PHE A 235 37.29 -21.23 -3.16
CA PHE A 235 37.58 -22.60 -3.58
C PHE A 235 38.94 -22.78 -4.29
N SER A 236 39.67 -21.69 -4.59
CA SER A 236 40.98 -21.75 -5.25
C SER A 236 42.03 -22.57 -4.49
N SER A 237 41.95 -22.59 -3.15
CA SER A 237 42.86 -23.38 -2.31
C SER A 237 42.58 -24.89 -2.32
N ARG A 238 41.40 -25.31 -2.82
CA ARG A 238 40.94 -26.70 -2.78
C ARG A 238 41.16 -27.44 -4.09
N ASP A 239 40.92 -26.76 -5.22
CA ASP A 239 41.06 -27.35 -6.56
C ASP A 239 41.97 -26.49 -7.47
N ALA A 240 42.93 -27.17 -8.13
CA ALA A 240 43.89 -26.53 -9.02
C ALA A 240 43.25 -25.94 -10.29
N SER A 241 42.18 -26.53 -10.81
CA SER A 241 41.50 -26.06 -12.02
C SER A 241 40.83 -24.69 -11.82
N ILE A 242 40.33 -24.45 -10.60
CA ILE A 242 39.75 -23.18 -10.15
C ILE A 242 40.86 -22.15 -9.97
N GLN A 243 41.98 -22.55 -9.37
CA GLN A 243 43.15 -21.69 -9.20
C GLN A 243 43.70 -21.21 -10.56
N GLU A 244 43.85 -22.11 -11.54
CA GLU A 244 44.30 -21.75 -12.89
C GLU A 244 43.38 -20.71 -13.56
N LEU A 245 42.05 -20.88 -13.43
CA LEU A 245 41.08 -19.95 -13.99
C LEU A 245 41.19 -18.58 -13.31
N LEU A 246 41.36 -18.57 -11.99
CA LEU A 246 41.53 -17.35 -11.20
C LEU A 246 42.80 -16.59 -11.63
N GLU A 247 43.92 -17.29 -11.78
CA GLU A 247 45.20 -16.71 -12.25
C GLU A 247 45.07 -16.14 -13.66
N GLN A 248 44.42 -16.85 -14.59
CA GLN A 248 44.16 -16.37 -15.96
C GLN A 248 43.29 -15.11 -16.00
N SER A 249 42.37 -14.96 -15.05
CA SER A 249 41.46 -13.82 -14.94
C SER A 249 42.05 -12.64 -14.15
N ASN A 250 43.33 -12.65 -13.78
CA ASN A 250 43.93 -11.66 -12.89
C ASN A 250 43.17 -11.50 -11.56
N HIS A 251 42.72 -12.61 -10.97
CA HIS A 251 42.02 -12.66 -9.68
C HIS A 251 40.63 -12.00 -9.64
N SER A 252 40.01 -11.72 -10.79
CA SER A 252 38.67 -11.10 -10.86
C SER A 252 37.94 -11.42 -12.16
N ILE A 253 36.68 -11.87 -12.08
CA ILE A 253 35.86 -12.07 -13.28
C ILE A 253 35.23 -10.74 -13.68
N THR A 254 35.54 -10.27 -14.89
CA THR A 254 35.00 -9.03 -15.46
C THR A 254 33.80 -9.28 -16.37
N ASP A 255 33.72 -10.44 -17.01
CA ASP A 255 32.65 -10.79 -17.96
C ASP A 255 31.35 -11.19 -17.23
N ALA A 256 30.21 -10.68 -17.70
CA ALA A 256 28.92 -10.96 -17.07
C ALA A 256 28.42 -12.39 -17.32
N GLY A 257 28.72 -12.97 -18.49
CA GLY A 257 28.33 -14.34 -18.81
C GLY A 257 29.13 -15.35 -17.99
N GLU A 258 30.45 -15.17 -17.90
CA GLU A 258 31.30 -16.00 -17.04
C GLU A 258 30.88 -15.91 -15.56
N ALA A 259 30.61 -14.69 -15.08
CA ALA A 259 30.18 -14.48 -13.70
C ALA A 259 28.83 -15.13 -13.41
N PHE A 260 27.89 -15.09 -14.37
CA PHE A 260 26.57 -15.70 -14.20
C PHE A 260 26.66 -17.22 -14.01
N VAL A 261 27.48 -17.91 -14.81
CA VAL A 261 27.68 -19.37 -14.70
C VAL A 261 28.18 -19.72 -13.29
N VAL A 262 29.21 -19.05 -12.81
CA VAL A 262 29.78 -19.29 -11.46
C VAL A 262 28.82 -18.88 -10.34
N PHE A 263 28.07 -17.80 -10.53
CA PHE A 263 27.09 -17.33 -9.56
C PHE A 263 25.98 -18.36 -9.32
N THR A 264 25.47 -18.96 -10.40
CA THR A 264 24.36 -19.93 -10.37
C THR A 264 24.75 -21.32 -9.88
N ALA A 265 26.05 -21.64 -9.87
CA ALA A 265 26.55 -22.88 -9.32
C ALA A 265 26.28 -22.99 -7.82
N GLU A 266 25.97 -24.21 -7.36
CA GLU A 266 25.83 -24.50 -5.94
C GLU A 266 27.13 -24.18 -5.18
N ASN A 267 27.00 -23.90 -3.88
CA ASN A 267 28.14 -23.52 -3.02
C ASN A 267 28.98 -24.75 -2.62
N THR A 268 29.26 -25.65 -3.57
CA THR A 268 30.06 -26.86 -3.37
C THR A 268 31.27 -26.86 -4.30
N GLU A 269 32.35 -27.52 -3.88
CA GLU A 269 33.59 -27.59 -4.67
C GLU A 269 33.35 -28.21 -6.06
N ALA A 270 32.54 -29.27 -6.13
CA ALA A 270 32.21 -29.95 -7.39
C ALA A 270 31.44 -29.04 -8.35
N ALA A 271 30.41 -28.33 -7.87
CA ALA A 271 29.62 -27.44 -8.72
C ALA A 271 30.43 -26.25 -9.23
N VAL A 272 31.30 -25.67 -8.38
CA VAL A 272 32.17 -24.56 -8.79
C VAL A 272 33.22 -25.04 -9.80
N LYS A 273 33.71 -26.28 -9.67
CA LYS A 273 34.59 -26.90 -10.67
C LYS A 273 33.90 -27.06 -12.02
N GLU A 274 32.69 -27.62 -12.06
CA GLU A 274 31.91 -27.73 -13.29
C GLU A 274 31.67 -26.36 -13.94
N ALA A 275 31.32 -25.36 -13.13
CA ALA A 275 31.19 -23.98 -13.62
C ALA A 275 32.51 -23.43 -14.17
N SER A 276 33.64 -23.74 -13.55
CA SER A 276 34.96 -23.33 -14.03
C SER A 276 35.32 -23.94 -15.39
N ASP A 277 34.94 -25.19 -15.63
CA ASP A 277 35.15 -25.88 -16.90
C ASP A 277 34.25 -25.28 -18.01
N VAL A 278 32.99 -24.97 -17.69
CA VAL A 278 32.07 -24.25 -18.60
C VAL A 278 32.64 -22.88 -18.99
N VAL A 279 33.21 -22.14 -18.04
CA VAL A 279 33.86 -20.85 -18.33
C VAL A 279 35.08 -21.04 -19.25
N LYS A 280 35.91 -22.07 -19.03
CA LYS A 280 37.01 -22.39 -19.96
C LYS A 280 36.49 -22.67 -21.38
N GLU A 281 35.40 -23.40 -21.53
CA GLU A 281 34.77 -23.62 -22.84
C GLU A 281 34.24 -22.34 -23.48
N LEU A 282 33.63 -21.45 -22.71
CA LEU A 282 33.14 -20.16 -23.20
C LEU A 282 34.29 -19.28 -23.73
N ARG A 283 35.41 -19.26 -23.01
CA ARG A 283 36.65 -18.58 -23.46
C ARG A 283 37.19 -19.16 -24.75
N LEU A 284 37.19 -20.49 -24.90
CA LEU A 284 37.62 -21.16 -26.14
C LEU A 284 36.71 -20.81 -27.33
N LYS A 285 35.40 -20.64 -27.10
CA LYS A 285 34.44 -20.21 -28.12
C LYS A 285 34.52 -18.71 -28.44
N GLY A 286 35.24 -17.93 -27.64
CA GLY A 286 35.32 -16.47 -27.78
C GLY A 286 34.00 -15.76 -27.50
N ASN A 287 33.10 -16.38 -26.72
CA ASN A 287 31.82 -15.79 -26.37
C ASN A 287 31.98 -14.91 -25.14
N SER A 288 32.00 -13.58 -25.32
CA SER A 288 32.06 -12.60 -24.24
C SER A 288 30.90 -11.61 -24.34
N VAL A 289 30.43 -11.14 -23.19
CA VAL A 289 29.33 -10.20 -23.08
C VAL A 289 29.90 -8.79 -23.04
N SER A 290 29.51 -7.98 -24.03
CA SER A 290 29.86 -6.55 -24.06
C SER A 290 29.23 -5.81 -22.89
N ARG A 291 29.93 -4.82 -22.34
CA ARG A 291 29.47 -4.00 -21.21
C ARG A 291 28.08 -3.36 -21.44
N TYR A 292 27.78 -3.01 -22.69
CA TYR A 292 26.51 -2.39 -23.07
C TYR A 292 25.33 -3.38 -23.03
N ASP A 293 25.60 -4.65 -23.29
CA ASP A 293 24.58 -5.70 -23.42
C ASP A 293 24.45 -6.52 -22.13
N GLU A 294 25.25 -6.23 -21.09
CA GLU A 294 25.25 -6.96 -19.81
C GLU A 294 23.87 -7.02 -19.15
N LEU A 295 23.12 -5.92 -19.18
CA LEU A 295 21.81 -5.87 -18.51
C LEU A 295 20.79 -6.75 -19.24
N ASP A 296 20.74 -6.65 -20.56
CA ASP A 296 19.77 -7.40 -21.37
C ASP A 296 20.08 -8.90 -21.35
N THR A 297 21.35 -9.26 -21.54
CA THR A 297 21.80 -10.66 -21.50
C THR A 297 21.56 -11.32 -20.14
N VAL A 298 21.91 -10.65 -19.04
CA VAL A 298 21.68 -11.18 -17.69
C VAL A 298 20.18 -11.28 -17.38
N ASN A 299 19.38 -10.32 -17.84
CA ASN A 299 17.92 -10.38 -17.70
C ASN A 299 17.33 -11.59 -18.44
N ASP A 300 17.80 -11.88 -19.64
CA ASP A 300 17.37 -13.05 -20.39
C ASP A 300 17.81 -14.36 -19.72
N TYR A 301 19.02 -14.41 -19.16
CA TYR A 301 19.48 -15.57 -18.40
C TYR A 301 18.66 -15.80 -17.12
N VAL A 302 18.36 -14.73 -16.37
CA VAL A 302 17.51 -14.81 -15.16
C VAL A 302 16.11 -15.33 -15.51
N LYS A 303 15.51 -14.86 -16.60
CA LYS A 303 14.21 -15.37 -17.08
C LYS A 303 14.26 -16.83 -17.49
N GLN A 304 15.34 -17.25 -18.17
CA GLN A 304 15.53 -18.66 -18.54
C GLN A 304 15.66 -19.55 -17.30
N LEU A 305 16.39 -19.11 -16.28
CA LEU A 305 16.47 -19.83 -15.02
C LEU A 305 15.13 -19.91 -14.29
N ALA A 306 14.39 -18.80 -14.22
CA ALA A 306 13.07 -18.77 -13.61
C ALA A 306 12.12 -19.78 -14.31
N ALA A 307 12.11 -19.79 -15.64
CA ALA A 307 11.33 -20.74 -16.43
C ALA A 307 11.75 -22.21 -16.16
N ALA A 308 13.04 -22.50 -16.13
CA ALA A 308 13.55 -23.84 -15.84
C ALA A 308 13.18 -24.32 -14.42
N GLN A 309 13.21 -23.43 -13.43
CA GLN A 309 12.77 -23.75 -12.06
C GLN A 309 11.27 -24.01 -11.98
N MET A 310 10.45 -23.23 -12.69
CA MET A 310 9.00 -23.48 -12.77
C MET A 310 8.69 -24.85 -13.38
N GLU A 311 9.37 -25.23 -14.47
CA GLU A 311 9.22 -26.56 -15.08
C GLU A 311 9.63 -27.70 -14.15
N LYS A 312 10.72 -27.52 -13.39
CA LYS A 312 11.18 -28.49 -12.38
C LYS A 312 10.18 -28.64 -11.23
N ASN A 313 9.54 -27.54 -10.81
CA ASN A 313 8.53 -27.56 -9.76
C ASN A 313 7.22 -28.24 -10.24
N VAL A 314 6.81 -28.00 -11.48
CA VAL A 314 5.64 -28.68 -12.09
C VAL A 314 5.89 -30.17 -12.25
N SER A 315 7.06 -30.58 -12.72
CA SER A 315 7.39 -32.00 -12.91
C SER A 315 7.59 -32.78 -11.61
N SER A 316 7.96 -32.12 -10.51
CA SER A 316 8.10 -32.75 -9.19
C SER A 316 6.80 -32.80 -8.39
N SER A 317 5.76 -32.08 -8.82
CA SER A 317 4.41 -32.09 -8.22
C SER A 317 3.40 -32.99 -8.94
N VAL A 318 3.83 -33.65 -10.02
CA VAL A 318 3.11 -34.71 -10.76
C VAL A 318 3.69 -36.07 -10.39
#